data_AF-U4UU36-F1
#
_entry.id   AF-U4UU36-F1
#
_cell.length_a   1.000
_cell.length_b   1.000
_cell.length_c   1.000
_cell.angle_alpha   90.00
_cell.angle_beta   90.00
_cell.angle_gamma   90.00
#
_symmetry.space_group_name_H-M   'P 1'
#
loop_
_entity.id
_entity.type
_entity.pdbx_description
1 polymer ?
#
loop_
_entity_poly.entity_id
_entity_poly.type
_entity_poly.pdbx_seq_one_letter_code
_entity_poly.pdbx_strand_id
1 'polypeptide(L)'
;MLGKLQRRALLRVISGYRTVSTEAVQVLAGIPPIHLLVLERIRLSTRPERNAQARRTERDITINEWQKEWESSSEKGSWTKKLIKNLSSWVNCQHKKTDYYVTQALSGHGSFKAYTKKIGKTDEICMYCHDIDTAEHTVFICERWENYRNTAILQLGHALTKENLIETMIESEEASNVVHDMLRKIMTAKEDEERIAQVQQ
;
A
#
# COMPACT_ATOMS: atom_id res chain seq x y z
N MET A 1 -10.43 12.13 18.28
CA MET A 1 -10.16 10.95 19.13
C MET A 1 -10.36 9.63 18.37
N LEU A 2 -11.50 9.44 17.69
CA LEU A 2 -11.83 8.24 16.92
C LEU A 2 -10.84 7.88 15.79
N GLY A 3 -10.40 8.85 14.98
CA GLY A 3 -9.42 8.59 13.90
C GLY A 3 -8.07 8.05 14.40
N LYS A 4 -7.59 8.52 15.56
CA LYS A 4 -6.35 8.02 16.19
C LYS A 4 -6.49 6.58 16.70
N LEU A 5 -7.70 6.18 17.11
CA LEU A 5 -7.98 4.80 17.53
C LEU A 5 -8.03 3.86 16.32
N GLN A 6 -8.82 4.23 15.30
CA GLN A 6 -8.89 3.49 14.04
C GLN A 6 -7.49 3.27 13.47
N ARG A 7 -6.70 4.35 13.34
CA ARG A 7 -5.33 4.30 12.84
C ARG A 7 -4.47 3.24 13.54
N ARG A 8 -4.52 3.16 14.88
CA ARG A 8 -3.72 2.21 15.66
C ARG A 8 -4.10 0.76 15.35
N ALA A 9 -5.38 0.47 15.20
CA ALA A 9 -5.86 -0.84 14.80
C ALA A 9 -5.43 -1.18 13.37
N LEU A 10 -5.62 -0.24 12.44
CA LEU A 10 -5.31 -0.47 11.03
C LEU A 10 -3.81 -0.66 10.77
N LEU A 11 -2.92 0.02 11.51
CA LEU A 11 -1.48 -0.24 11.45
C LEU A 11 -1.13 -1.70 11.76
N ARG A 12 -1.87 -2.35 12.67
CA ARG A 12 -1.69 -3.77 12.98
C ARG A 12 -2.21 -4.67 11.87
N VAL A 13 -3.35 -4.32 11.26
CA VAL A 13 -3.94 -5.06 10.13
C VAL A 13 -2.93 -5.16 8.98
N ILE A 14 -2.28 -4.05 8.64
CA ILE A 14 -1.32 -4.02 7.52
C ILE A 14 0.12 -4.31 7.94
N SER A 15 0.40 -4.53 9.23
CA SER A 15 1.78 -4.62 9.75
C SER A 15 2.67 -3.41 9.38
N GLY A 16 2.08 -2.21 9.40
CA GLY A 16 2.70 -0.97 8.89
C GLY A 16 3.46 -0.17 9.96
N TYR A 17 4.41 0.64 9.51
CA TYR A 17 5.15 1.55 10.39
C TYR A 17 4.27 2.66 10.98
N ARG A 18 4.56 3.04 12.24
CA ARG A 18 3.83 4.10 12.98
C ARG A 18 3.81 5.48 12.30
N THR A 19 4.68 5.69 11.32
CA THR A 19 4.92 6.92 10.56
C THR A 19 4.15 7.00 9.24
N VAL A 20 3.60 5.88 8.74
CA VAL A 20 2.73 5.86 7.55
C VAL A 20 1.57 6.81 7.76
N SER A 21 1.12 7.60 6.77
CA SER A 21 0.00 8.54 6.97
C SER A 21 -1.31 7.83 7.36
N THR A 22 -2.27 8.56 7.94
CA THR A 22 -3.55 7.95 8.35
C THR A 22 -4.32 7.47 7.13
N GLU A 23 -4.30 8.30 6.09
CA GLU A 23 -4.95 8.12 4.81
C GLU A 23 -4.40 6.88 4.10
N ALA A 24 -3.07 6.75 3.99
CA ALA A 24 -2.45 5.57 3.39
C ALA A 24 -2.75 4.29 4.21
N VAL A 25 -2.77 4.37 5.54
CA VAL A 25 -3.13 3.21 6.38
C VAL A 25 -4.58 2.76 6.15
N GLN A 26 -5.52 3.70 6.01
CA GLN A 26 -6.92 3.38 5.68
C GLN A 26 -7.05 2.70 4.32
N VAL A 27 -6.34 3.23 3.31
CA VAL A 27 -6.34 2.69 1.95
C VAL A 27 -5.72 1.30 1.90
N LEU A 28 -4.52 1.12 2.46
CA LEU A 28 -3.83 -0.18 2.47
C LEU A 28 -4.64 -1.25 3.22
N ALA A 29 -5.29 -0.88 4.32
CA ALA A 29 -6.17 -1.78 5.05
C ALA A 29 -7.50 -2.07 4.33
N GLY A 30 -7.87 -1.27 3.32
CA GLY A 30 -9.17 -1.35 2.66
C GLY A 30 -10.34 -0.98 3.58
N ILE A 31 -10.10 -0.14 4.59
CA ILE A 31 -11.10 0.23 5.59
C ILE A 31 -11.36 1.74 5.52
N PRO A 32 -12.59 2.18 5.18
CA PRO A 32 -12.93 3.59 5.07
C PRO A 32 -12.68 4.36 6.37
N PRO A 33 -12.40 5.67 6.29
CA PRO A 33 -12.33 6.55 7.43
C PRO A 33 -13.53 6.40 8.38
N ILE A 34 -13.25 6.40 9.69
CA ILE A 34 -14.28 6.13 10.70
C ILE A 34 -15.46 7.10 10.65
N HIS A 35 -15.24 8.36 10.26
CA HIS A 35 -16.34 9.33 10.12
C HIS A 35 -17.27 8.95 8.96
N LEU A 36 -16.73 8.46 7.84
CA LEU A 36 -17.55 7.97 6.73
C LEU A 36 -18.32 6.70 7.11
N LEU A 37 -17.72 5.80 7.88
CA LEU A 37 -18.41 4.61 8.42
C LEU A 37 -19.56 4.97 9.38
N VAL A 38 -19.38 6.03 10.18
CA VAL A 38 -20.46 6.55 11.04
C VAL A 38 -21.59 7.13 10.19
N LEU A 39 -21.26 7.93 9.16
CA LEU A 39 -22.26 8.48 8.24
C LEU A 39 -23.02 7.37 7.49
N GLU A 40 -22.33 6.33 7.02
CA GLU A 40 -22.96 5.13 6.43
C GLU A 40 -24.01 4.54 7.38
N ARG A 41 -23.63 4.39 8.65
CA ARG A 41 -24.51 3.80 9.67
C ARG A 41 -25.73 4.68 9.97
N ILE A 42 -25.56 6.01 9.94
CA ILE A 42 -26.68 6.96 10.09
C ILE A 42 -27.60 6.86 8.87
N ARG A 43 -27.07 6.90 7.64
CA ARG A 43 -27.88 6.78 6.42
C ARG A 43 -28.66 5.46 6.40
N LEU A 44 -28.03 4.36 6.80
CA LEU A 44 -28.70 3.07 6.96
C LEU A 44 -29.77 3.05 8.04
N SER A 45 -29.60 3.77 9.15
CA SER A 45 -30.60 3.80 10.22
C SER A 45 -31.86 4.57 9.81
N THR A 46 -31.73 5.57 8.93
CA THR A 46 -32.87 6.35 8.42
C THR A 46 -33.58 5.69 7.24
N ARG A 47 -33.03 4.61 6.66
CA ARG A 47 -33.70 3.92 5.54
C ARG A 47 -34.93 3.13 6.01
N PRO A 48 -36.03 3.13 5.21
CA PRO A 48 -37.19 2.29 5.47
C PRO A 48 -36.86 0.79 5.33
N GLU A 49 -35.99 0.42 4.38
CA GLU A 49 -35.53 -0.95 4.17
C GLU A 49 -34.01 -1.08 4.35
N ARG A 50 -33.58 -2.14 5.04
CA ARG A 50 -32.15 -2.41 5.34
C ARG A 50 -31.68 -3.77 4.81
N ASN A 51 -32.21 -4.14 3.66
CA ASN A 51 -31.86 -5.35 2.92
C ASN A 51 -30.42 -5.27 2.36
N ALA A 52 -29.95 -6.37 1.73
CA ALA A 52 -28.59 -6.45 1.20
C ALA A 52 -28.30 -5.41 0.09
N GLN A 53 -29.32 -5.05 -0.69
CA GLN A 53 -29.17 -4.04 -1.75
C GLN A 53 -28.98 -2.64 -1.15
N ALA A 54 -29.81 -2.28 -0.17
CA ALA A 54 -29.69 -1.00 0.54
C ALA A 54 -28.30 -0.84 1.19
N ARG A 55 -27.74 -1.92 1.74
CA ARG A 55 -26.38 -1.92 2.33
C ARG A 55 -25.29 -1.72 1.27
N ARG A 56 -25.42 -2.37 0.10
CA ARG A 56 -24.50 -2.18 -1.02
C ARG A 56 -24.52 -0.74 -1.52
N THR A 57 -25.71 -0.19 -1.76
CA THR A 57 -25.86 1.21 -2.18
C THR A 57 -25.24 2.19 -1.18
N GLU A 58 -25.45 2.01 0.13
CA GLU A 58 -24.82 2.88 1.12
C GLU A 58 -23.30 2.73 1.19
N ARG A 59 -22.78 1.51 0.98
CA ARG A 59 -21.35 1.25 0.88
C ARG A 59 -20.74 1.92 -0.35
N ASP A 60 -21.42 1.86 -1.50
CA ASP A 60 -20.95 2.51 -2.73
C ASP A 60 -20.86 4.04 -2.55
N ILE A 61 -21.87 4.64 -1.90
CA ILE A 61 -21.84 6.06 -1.51
C ILE A 61 -20.63 6.34 -0.60
N THR A 62 -20.40 5.53 0.43
CA THR A 62 -19.24 5.68 1.32
C THR A 62 -17.92 5.60 0.57
N ILE A 63 -17.76 4.64 -0.35
CA ILE A 63 -16.53 4.47 -1.13
C ILE A 63 -16.33 5.67 -2.07
N ASN A 64 -17.39 6.19 -2.68
CA ASN A 64 -17.30 7.36 -3.56
C ASN A 64 -16.90 8.64 -2.79
N GLU A 65 -17.46 8.86 -1.61
CA GLU A 65 -17.03 9.97 -0.75
C GLU A 65 -15.58 9.78 -0.28
N TRP A 66 -15.20 8.54 0.05
CA TRP A 66 -13.82 8.23 0.41
C TRP A 66 -12.85 8.44 -0.76
N GLN A 67 -13.22 8.11 -1.99
CA GLN A 67 -12.42 8.37 -3.19
C GLN A 67 -12.13 9.87 -3.36
N LYS A 68 -13.13 10.74 -3.13
CA LYS A 68 -12.96 12.20 -3.17
C LYS A 68 -12.01 12.69 -2.08
N GLU A 69 -12.17 12.20 -0.84
CA GLU A 69 -11.24 12.50 0.26
C GLU A 69 -9.83 12.02 -0.05
N TRP A 70 -9.71 10.86 -0.69
CA TRP A 70 -8.42 10.31 -1.08
C TRP A 70 -7.74 11.17 -2.13
N GLU A 71 -8.43 11.55 -3.19
CA GLU A 71 -7.89 12.40 -4.25
C GLU A 71 -7.45 13.77 -3.71
N SER A 72 -8.28 14.39 -2.86
CA SER A 72 -8.01 15.70 -2.26
C SER A 72 -7.02 15.69 -1.09
N SER A 73 -6.60 14.52 -0.59
CA SER A 73 -5.68 14.44 0.55
C SER A 73 -4.29 15.03 0.21
N SER A 74 -3.62 15.58 1.22
CA SER A 74 -2.26 16.15 1.10
C SER A 74 -1.23 15.18 0.49
N GLU A 75 -0.06 15.69 0.10
CA GLU A 75 1.10 14.91 -0.39
C GLU A 75 1.58 13.80 0.56
N LYS A 76 1.10 13.74 1.81
CA LYS A 76 1.39 12.64 2.73
C LYS A 76 0.74 11.35 2.22
N GLY A 77 1.56 10.41 1.74
CA GLY A 77 1.09 9.17 1.12
C GLY A 77 1.02 9.24 -0.41
N SER A 78 1.64 10.26 -1.02
CA SER A 78 1.73 10.45 -2.48
C SER A 78 2.13 9.17 -3.23
N TRP A 79 3.05 8.37 -2.69
CA TRP A 79 3.43 7.08 -3.26
C TRP A 79 2.26 6.07 -3.31
N THR A 80 1.60 5.82 -2.18
CA THR A 80 0.44 4.91 -2.14
C THR A 80 -0.68 5.39 -3.06
N LYS A 81 -0.87 6.71 -3.21
CA LYS A 81 -1.84 7.31 -4.13
C LYS A 81 -1.50 7.06 -5.60
N LYS A 82 -0.21 7.07 -5.97
CA LYS A 82 0.24 6.71 -7.32
C LYS A 82 -0.08 5.24 -7.67
N LEU A 83 0.02 4.35 -6.69
CA LEU A 83 -0.27 2.92 -6.87
C LEU A 83 -1.78 2.62 -6.83
N ILE A 84 -2.48 3.03 -5.76
CA ILE A 84 -3.89 2.71 -5.52
C ILE A 84 -4.75 3.93 -5.88
N LYS A 85 -5.11 4.01 -7.16
CA LYS A 85 -5.93 5.10 -7.72
C LYS A 85 -7.42 4.88 -7.51
N ASN A 86 -7.91 3.66 -7.70
CA ASN A 86 -9.32 3.30 -7.55
C ASN A 86 -9.54 2.52 -6.25
N LEU A 87 -10.20 3.15 -5.28
CA LEU A 87 -10.48 2.53 -3.99
C LEU A 87 -11.53 1.42 -4.09
N SER A 88 -12.52 1.55 -4.97
CA SER A 88 -13.58 0.53 -5.11
C SER A 88 -12.99 -0.82 -5.52
N SER A 89 -12.15 -0.82 -6.56
CA SER A 89 -11.50 -2.06 -7.03
C SER A 89 -10.59 -2.67 -5.97
N TRP A 90 -9.80 -1.85 -5.28
CA TRP A 90 -8.90 -2.31 -4.22
C TRP A 90 -9.66 -2.86 -3.00
N VAL A 91 -10.70 -2.17 -2.55
CA VAL A 91 -11.49 -2.56 -1.36
C VAL A 91 -12.25 -3.84 -1.62
N ASN A 92 -12.85 -3.98 -2.81
CA ASN A 92 -13.70 -5.12 -3.16
C ASN A 92 -12.92 -6.38 -3.57
N CYS A 93 -11.61 -6.26 -3.82
CA CYS A 93 -10.73 -7.41 -4.05
C CYS A 93 -10.69 -8.33 -2.82
N GLN A 94 -11.17 -9.57 -3.00
CA GLN A 94 -11.32 -10.59 -1.94
C GLN A 94 -10.00 -11.26 -1.56
N HIS A 95 -9.11 -11.43 -2.53
CA HIS A 95 -7.77 -11.99 -2.34
C HIS A 95 -6.71 -10.94 -1.99
N LYS A 96 -7.12 -9.69 -1.77
CA LYS A 96 -6.24 -8.62 -1.26
C LYS A 96 -5.62 -9.07 0.06
N LYS A 97 -4.30 -9.13 0.10
CA LYS A 97 -3.53 -9.39 1.31
C LYS A 97 -2.47 -8.29 1.46
N THR A 98 -2.13 -7.96 2.70
CA THR A 98 -0.96 -7.13 3.00
C THR A 98 -0.23 -7.79 4.16
N ASP A 99 1.09 -7.73 4.12
CA ASP A 99 1.97 -8.15 5.21
C ASP A 99 3.04 -7.08 5.40
N TYR A 100 3.97 -7.32 6.32
CA TYR A 100 5.03 -6.37 6.64
C TYR A 100 5.80 -5.88 5.40
N TYR A 101 6.24 -6.78 4.51
CA TYR A 101 7.08 -6.42 3.36
C TYR A 101 6.27 -5.78 2.23
N VAL A 102 5.08 -6.30 1.94
CA VAL A 102 4.20 -5.70 0.92
C VAL A 102 3.73 -4.33 1.38
N THR A 103 3.40 -4.16 2.65
CA THR A 103 3.03 -2.84 3.20
C THR A 103 4.18 -1.85 3.10
N GLN A 104 5.43 -2.25 3.31
CA GLN A 104 6.58 -1.38 3.06
C GLN A 104 6.61 -0.90 1.61
N ALA A 105 6.59 -1.84 0.67
CA ALA A 105 6.62 -1.54 -0.76
C ALA A 105 5.48 -0.60 -1.20
N LEU A 106 4.26 -0.83 -0.73
CA LEU A 106 3.09 -0.02 -1.11
C LEU A 106 3.00 1.33 -0.36
N SER A 107 3.59 1.43 0.83
CA SER A 107 3.59 2.68 1.62
C SER A 107 4.80 3.57 1.38
N GLY A 108 5.88 3.02 0.81
CA GLY A 108 7.16 3.70 0.66
C GLY A 108 7.84 3.99 2.00
N HIS A 109 7.51 3.21 3.03
CA HIS A 109 8.12 3.28 4.36
C HIS A 109 8.97 2.04 4.61
N GLY A 110 9.95 2.15 5.51
CA GLY A 110 10.81 1.05 5.91
C GLY A 110 12.26 1.25 5.50
N SER A 111 12.86 0.27 4.83
CA SER A 111 14.28 0.29 4.44
C SER A 111 14.63 1.19 3.25
N PHE A 112 13.70 1.98 2.72
CA PHE A 112 14.03 2.92 1.64
C PHE A 112 14.82 4.11 2.19
N LYS A 113 16.04 4.34 1.69
CA LYS A 113 16.89 5.39 2.23
C LYS A 113 16.34 6.81 2.05
N ALA A 114 15.60 7.06 0.97
CA ALA A 114 14.87 8.33 0.81
C ALA A 114 13.88 8.56 1.97
N TYR A 115 13.28 7.48 2.49
CA TYR A 115 12.42 7.54 3.66
C TYR A 115 13.22 7.68 4.97
N THR A 116 14.31 6.93 5.15
CA THR A 116 15.12 7.03 6.37
C THR A 116 15.83 8.38 6.50
N LYS A 117 16.24 9.01 5.39
CA LYS A 117 16.70 10.42 5.34
C LYS A 117 15.63 11.38 5.84
N LYS A 118 14.39 11.21 5.40
CA LYS A 118 13.25 12.05 5.85
C LYS A 118 13.01 11.98 7.36
N ILE A 119 13.39 10.88 8.02
CA ILE A 119 13.30 10.72 9.47
C ILE A 119 14.66 10.89 10.18
N GLY A 120 15.67 11.44 9.49
CA GLY A 120 16.96 11.85 10.05
C GLY A 120 17.92 10.71 10.38
N LYS A 121 17.83 9.55 9.71
CA LYS A 121 18.65 8.37 10.02
C LYS A 121 19.89 8.18 9.13
N THR A 122 19.76 8.40 7.82
CA THR A 122 20.82 8.10 6.83
C THR A 122 20.78 9.10 5.66
N ASP A 123 21.68 8.94 4.68
CA ASP A 123 21.52 9.50 3.33
C ASP A 123 20.32 8.88 2.58
N GLU A 124 20.09 9.28 1.33
CA GLU A 124 19.05 8.74 0.43
C GLU A 124 19.60 7.88 -0.71
N ILE A 125 20.88 7.52 -0.67
CA ILE A 125 21.59 6.97 -1.82
C ILE A 125 21.57 5.44 -1.79
N CYS A 126 21.04 4.85 -2.86
CA CYS A 126 21.02 3.41 -3.07
C CYS A 126 22.45 2.85 -3.01
N MET A 127 22.69 1.89 -2.12
CA MET A 127 24.03 1.31 -1.95
C MET A 127 24.49 0.44 -3.13
N TYR A 128 23.57 0.10 -4.05
CA TYR A 128 23.85 -0.77 -5.18
C TYR A 128 24.23 0.04 -6.44
N CYS A 129 23.47 1.09 -6.75
CA CYS A 129 23.60 1.81 -8.01
C CYS A 129 23.66 3.33 -7.87
N HIS A 130 23.75 3.86 -6.64
CA HIS A 130 23.93 5.28 -6.33
C HIS A 130 22.82 6.26 -6.75
N ASP A 131 21.68 5.76 -7.22
CA ASP A 131 20.45 6.56 -7.40
C ASP A 131 19.75 6.87 -6.07
N ILE A 132 18.70 7.71 -6.12
CA ILE A 132 17.83 7.96 -4.98
C ILE A 132 17.00 6.70 -4.66
N ASP A 133 17.22 6.14 -3.48
CA ASP A 133 16.56 4.91 -3.03
C ASP A 133 15.16 5.17 -2.49
N THR A 134 14.23 5.36 -3.43
CA THR A 134 12.80 5.37 -3.19
C THR A 134 12.21 3.95 -3.31
N ALA A 135 10.97 3.77 -2.85
CA ALA A 135 10.23 2.54 -3.13
C ALA A 135 10.01 2.29 -4.62
N GLU A 136 9.80 3.36 -5.40
CA GLU A 136 9.72 3.27 -6.85
C GLU A 136 11.01 2.71 -7.44
N HIS A 137 12.15 3.27 -7.01
CA HIS A 137 13.46 2.82 -7.43
C HIS A 137 13.71 1.35 -7.05
N THR A 138 13.56 1.01 -5.77
CA THR A 138 13.78 -0.37 -5.31
C THR A 138 12.86 -1.36 -6.02
N VAL A 139 11.56 -1.08 -6.14
CA VAL A 139 10.61 -2.07 -6.67
C VAL A 139 10.69 -2.20 -8.19
N PHE A 140 10.96 -1.12 -8.93
CA PHE A 140 10.79 -1.12 -10.40
C PHE A 140 12.06 -0.82 -11.20
N ILE A 141 13.10 -0.22 -10.61
CA ILE A 141 14.23 0.36 -11.37
C ILE A 141 15.54 -0.34 -11.03
N CYS A 142 15.87 -0.47 -9.75
CA CYS A 142 17.20 -0.89 -9.29
C CYS A 142 17.61 -2.22 -9.91
N GLU A 143 18.80 -2.24 -10.54
CA GLU A 143 19.37 -3.41 -11.21
C GLU A 143 19.61 -4.58 -10.25
N ARG A 144 19.88 -4.30 -8.97
CA ARG A 144 20.06 -5.32 -7.92
C ARG A 144 18.89 -6.31 -7.86
N TRP A 145 17.68 -5.83 -8.15
CA TRP A 145 16.43 -6.58 -8.02
C TRP A 145 15.85 -7.08 -9.34
N GLU A 146 16.59 -6.92 -10.44
CA GLU A 146 16.12 -7.26 -11.80
C GLU A 146 15.70 -8.73 -11.93
N ASN A 147 16.48 -9.66 -11.37
CA ASN A 147 16.17 -11.09 -11.45
C ASN A 147 14.82 -11.45 -10.79
N TYR A 148 14.48 -10.82 -9.66
CA TYR A 148 13.19 -11.03 -9.02
C TYR A 148 12.04 -10.47 -9.86
N ARG A 149 12.22 -9.29 -10.47
CA ARG A 149 11.25 -8.71 -11.40
C ARG A 149 11.05 -9.57 -12.63
N ASN A 150 12.13 -10.01 -13.28
CA ASN A 150 12.08 -10.83 -14.49
C ASN A 150 11.38 -12.16 -14.24
N THR A 151 11.62 -12.78 -13.08
CA THR A 151 10.91 -14.01 -12.67
C THR A 151 9.40 -13.76 -12.57
N ALA A 152 8.98 -12.67 -11.93
CA ALA A 152 7.57 -12.31 -11.81
C ALA A 152 6.94 -11.98 -13.18
N ILE A 153 7.64 -11.21 -14.03
CA ILE A 153 7.20 -10.84 -15.38
C ILE A 153 6.98 -12.09 -16.24
N LEU A 154 7.88 -13.07 -16.17
CA LEU A 154 7.74 -14.33 -16.90
C LEU A 154 6.51 -15.13 -16.44
N GLN A 155 6.20 -15.13 -15.14
CA GLN A 155 5.03 -15.81 -14.60
C GLN A 155 3.71 -15.10 -14.92
N LEU A 156 3.72 -13.77 -14.96
CA LEU A 156 2.55 -12.94 -15.27
C LEU A 156 2.28 -12.82 -16.77
N GLY A 157 3.30 -12.99 -17.60
CA GLY A 157 3.21 -12.81 -19.06
C GLY A 157 3.17 -11.36 -19.52
N HIS A 158 3.40 -10.39 -18.62
CA HIS A 158 3.47 -8.97 -18.95
C HIS A 158 4.42 -8.21 -18.01
N ALA A 159 4.86 -7.03 -18.44
CA ALA A 159 5.70 -6.17 -17.62
C ALA A 159 4.96 -5.62 -16.39
N LEU A 160 5.66 -5.47 -15.27
CA LEU A 160 5.17 -4.80 -14.07
C LEU A 160 5.73 -3.38 -13.99
N THR A 161 4.85 -2.40 -13.81
CA THR A 161 5.19 -0.99 -13.59
C THR A 161 4.41 -0.46 -12.39
N LYS A 162 4.77 0.74 -11.91
CA LYS A 162 4.01 1.40 -10.84
C LYS A 162 2.56 1.71 -11.24
N GLU A 163 2.28 1.83 -12.54
CA GLU A 163 0.94 2.10 -13.06
C GLU A 163 0.02 0.87 -13.00
N ASN A 164 0.55 -0.34 -13.26
CA ASN A 164 -0.26 -1.55 -13.35
C ASN A 164 -0.12 -2.51 -12.16
N LEU A 165 0.84 -2.28 -11.24
CA LEU A 165 1.09 -3.18 -10.09
C LEU A 165 -0.20 -3.58 -9.36
N ILE A 166 -1.02 -2.58 -8.99
CA ILE A 166 -2.25 -2.82 -8.24
C ILE A 166 -3.31 -3.50 -9.11
N GLU A 167 -3.42 -3.12 -10.38
CA GLU A 167 -4.36 -3.74 -11.34
C GLU A 167 -4.06 -5.23 -11.50
N THR A 168 -2.78 -5.59 -11.64
CA THR A 168 -2.34 -6.99 -11.68
C THR A 168 -2.62 -7.72 -10.38
N MET A 169 -2.39 -7.09 -9.21
CA MET A 169 -2.69 -7.72 -7.92
C MET A 169 -4.18 -7.97 -7.69
N ILE A 170 -5.07 -7.16 -8.25
CA ILE A 170 -6.53 -7.33 -8.09
C ILE A 170 -7.15 -8.24 -9.15
N GLU A 171 -6.45 -8.51 -10.25
CA GLU A 171 -6.95 -9.30 -11.38
C GLU A 171 -7.24 -10.76 -11.00
N SER A 172 -6.31 -11.40 -10.28
CA SER A 172 -6.48 -12.78 -9.82
C SER A 172 -5.67 -13.05 -8.55
N GLU A 173 -6.04 -14.10 -7.81
CA GLU A 173 -5.28 -14.52 -6.63
C GLU A 173 -3.88 -15.03 -7.03
N GLU A 174 -3.76 -15.69 -8.18
CA GLU A 174 -2.50 -16.16 -8.73
C GLU A 174 -1.56 -15.01 -9.05
N ALA A 175 -2.02 -13.99 -9.80
CA ALA A 175 -1.22 -12.81 -10.13
C ALA A 175 -0.81 -12.04 -8.85
N SER A 176 -1.74 -11.92 -7.90
CA SER A 176 -1.45 -11.34 -6.59
C SER A 176 -0.34 -12.10 -5.86
N ASN A 177 -0.39 -13.43 -5.82
CA ASN A 177 0.62 -14.25 -5.15
C ASN A 177 2.00 -14.08 -5.80
N VAL A 178 2.09 -13.98 -7.13
CA VAL A 178 3.34 -13.71 -7.85
C VAL A 178 3.93 -12.35 -7.45
N VAL A 179 3.11 -11.30 -7.46
CA VAL A 179 3.54 -9.95 -7.05
C VAL A 179 3.97 -9.94 -5.58
N HIS A 180 3.21 -10.59 -4.70
CA HIS A 180 3.53 -10.71 -3.28
C HIS A 180 4.88 -11.39 -3.05
N ASP A 181 5.16 -12.50 -3.73
CA ASP A 181 6.42 -13.23 -3.63
C ASP A 181 7.60 -12.37 -4.10
N MET A 182 7.45 -11.67 -5.24
CA MET A 182 8.45 -10.75 -5.74
C MET A 182 8.77 -9.65 -4.72
N LEU A 183 7.75 -8.95 -4.20
CA LEU A 183 7.94 -7.87 -3.25
C LEU A 183 8.59 -8.37 -1.95
N ARG A 184 8.17 -9.53 -1.44
CA ARG A 184 8.77 -10.13 -0.24
C ARG A 184 10.25 -10.44 -0.45
N LYS A 185 10.61 -11.09 -1.56
CA LYS A 185 12.01 -11.44 -1.85
C LYS A 185 12.90 -10.21 -1.95
N ILE A 186 12.45 -9.18 -2.68
CA ILE A 186 13.16 -7.91 -2.79
C ILE A 186 13.34 -7.26 -1.41
N MET A 187 12.25 -7.09 -0.66
CA MET A 187 12.30 -6.36 0.61
C MET A 187 13.06 -7.10 1.70
N THR A 188 12.98 -8.44 1.74
CA THR A 188 13.74 -9.26 2.69
C THR A 188 15.23 -9.14 2.42
N ALA A 189 15.65 -9.37 1.17
CA ALA A 189 17.05 -9.27 0.78
C ALA A 189 17.61 -7.87 1.02
N LYS A 190 16.85 -6.82 0.68
CA LYS A 190 17.23 -5.42 0.93
C LYS A 190 17.46 -5.14 2.41
N GLU A 191 16.52 -5.51 3.28
CA GLU A 191 16.66 -5.28 4.73
C GLU A 191 17.87 -6.02 5.31
N ASP A 192 18.13 -7.24 4.86
CA ASP A 192 19.27 -8.03 5.34
C ASP A 192 20.61 -7.46 4.86
N GLU A 193 20.71 -7.10 3.57
CA GLU A 193 21.91 -6.49 2.98
C GLU A 193 22.24 -5.13 3.62
N GLU A 194 21.23 -4.29 3.86
CA GLU A 194 21.43 -2.99 4.52
C GLU A 194 21.79 -3.13 6.00
N ARG A 195 21.23 -4.14 6.69
CA ARG A 195 21.59 -4.42 8.08
C ARG A 195 23.05 -4.85 8.19
N ILE A 196 23.52 -5.69 7.26
CA ILE A 196 24.93 -6.11 7.21
C ILE A 196 25.83 -4.90 6.94
N ALA A 197 25.47 -4.05 5.97
CA ALA A 197 26.26 -2.85 5.63
C ALA A 197 26.37 -1.86 6.81
N GLN A 198 25.35 -1.74 7.65
CA GLN A 198 25.37 -0.88 8.85
C GLN A 198 26.25 -1.42 9.98
N VAL A 199 26.44 -2.75 10.07
CA VAL A 199 27.31 -3.37 11.08
C VAL A 199 28.79 -3.30 10.69
N GLN A 200 29.08 -3.16 9.39
CA GLN A 200 30.43 -3.12 8.84
C GLN A 200 31.03 -1.71 8.73
N GLN A 201 30.27 -0.66 9.05
CA GLN A 201 30.71 0.75 9.14
C GLN A 201 31.01 1.13 10.60
#